data_AF-A0A6H5IE91-F1
#
_entry.id   AF-A0A6H5IE91-F1
#
_cell.length_a   1.000
_cell.length_b   1.000
_cell.length_c   1.000
_cell.angle_alpha   90.00
_cell.angle_beta   90.00
_cell.angle_gamma   90.00
#
_symmetry.space_group_name_H-M   'P 1'
#
loop_
_entity.id
_entity.type
_entity.pdbx_description
1 polymer ?
#
loop_
_entity_poly.entity_id
_entity_poly.type
_entity_poly.pdbx_seq_one_letter_code
_entity_poly.pdbx_strand_id
1 'polypeptide(L)'
;MVRNRSLAEFNLSKEPELDKARAKLQSLSEEGGELCSSVQAKLEQIKNKAGTMTADLALDLLQTAAAEMEEESEKIAEKFLTSDLEVDEFLEQFLTKRKIMHMRKVKVDKMKELMKRPSVHSSINPGYPISGNFPGLSPAVPYPTGLVSMPMPVPPILNLFR
;
A
#
# COMPACT_ATOMS: atom_id res chain seq x y z
N MET A 1 37.29 47.17 -35.21
CA MET A 1 36.50 46.07 -35.82
C MET A 1 36.96 44.66 -35.40
N VAL A 2 38.24 44.42 -35.09
CA VAL A 2 38.77 43.07 -34.75
C VAL A 2 38.10 42.41 -33.53
N ARG A 3 37.74 43.19 -32.49
CA ARG A 3 37.14 42.66 -31.25
C ARG A 3 35.74 42.07 -31.44
N ASN A 4 34.89 42.72 -32.24
CA ASN A 4 33.53 42.25 -32.51
C ASN A 4 33.57 40.97 -33.35
N ARG A 5 34.46 40.94 -34.34
CA ARG A 5 34.73 39.76 -35.17
C ARG A 5 35.18 38.55 -34.34
N SER A 6 36.17 38.72 -33.47
CA SER A 6 36.66 37.64 -32.60
C SER A 6 35.58 37.13 -31.65
N LEU A 7 34.72 38.02 -31.13
CA LEU A 7 33.60 37.64 -30.28
C LEU A 7 32.51 36.87 -31.06
N ALA A 8 32.22 37.29 -32.30
CA ALA A 8 31.28 36.59 -33.18
C ALA A 8 31.79 35.18 -33.54
N GLU A 9 33.08 35.05 -33.89
CA GLU A 9 33.72 33.75 -34.17
C GLU A 9 33.71 32.83 -32.93
N PHE A 10 33.94 33.38 -31.73
CA PHE A 10 33.81 32.62 -30.48
C PHE A 10 32.37 32.18 -30.21
N ASN A 11 31.38 33.06 -30.40
CA ASN A 11 29.96 32.70 -30.23
C ASN A 11 29.53 31.60 -31.20
N LEU A 12 29.94 31.68 -32.47
CA LEU A 12 29.71 30.64 -33.47
C LEU A 12 30.37 29.31 -33.08
N SER A 13 31.54 29.36 -32.44
CA SER A 13 32.20 28.14 -31.93
C SER A 13 31.41 27.43 -30.81
N LYS A 14 30.49 28.14 -30.13
CA LYS A 14 29.65 27.63 -29.04
C LYS A 14 28.30 27.10 -29.49
N GLU A 15 27.81 27.52 -30.65
CA GLU A 15 26.59 27.02 -31.28
C GLU A 15 26.51 25.47 -31.31
N PRO A 16 27.52 24.71 -31.79
CA PRO A 16 27.43 23.25 -31.84
C PRO A 16 27.39 22.58 -30.46
N GLU A 17 27.93 23.23 -29.42
CA GLU A 17 27.86 22.75 -28.04
C GLU A 17 26.44 22.95 -27.49
N LEU A 18 25.84 24.12 -27.76
CA LEU A 18 24.47 24.44 -27.37
C LEU A 18 23.45 23.58 -28.09
N ASP A 19 23.63 23.29 -29.38
CA ASP A 19 22.74 22.43 -30.14
C ASP A 19 22.74 20.98 -29.62
N LYS A 20 23.93 20.45 -29.30
CA LYS A 20 24.05 19.13 -28.66
C LYS A 20 23.36 19.11 -27.30
N ALA A 21 23.55 20.14 -26.48
CA ALA A 21 22.92 20.24 -25.16
C ALA A 21 21.39 20.35 -25.29
N ARG A 22 20.88 21.14 -26.23
CA ARG A 22 19.45 21.27 -26.53
C ARG A 22 18.85 19.94 -26.99
N ALA A 23 19.50 19.25 -27.92
CA ALA A 23 19.04 17.94 -28.40
C ALA A 23 18.99 16.90 -27.26
N LYS A 24 20.02 16.89 -26.39
CA LYS A 24 20.05 16.01 -25.22
C LYS A 24 18.94 16.34 -24.21
N LEU A 25 18.69 17.63 -23.95
CA LEU A 25 17.61 18.07 -23.07
C LEU A 25 16.25 17.66 -23.62
N GLN A 26 16.03 17.84 -24.92
CA GLN A 26 14.78 17.43 -25.58
C GLN A 26 14.55 15.92 -25.45
N SER A 27 15.58 15.11 -25.74
CA SER A 27 15.50 13.64 -25.59
C SER A 27 15.21 13.21 -24.15
N LEU A 28 15.88 13.81 -23.16
CA LEU A 28 15.62 13.51 -21.74
C LEU A 28 14.23 13.95 -21.29
N SER A 29 13.73 15.07 -21.81
CA SER A 29 12.38 15.56 -21.51
C SER A 29 11.31 14.63 -22.09
N GLU A 30 11.52 14.11 -23.28
CA GLU A 30 10.63 13.14 -23.94
C GLU A 30 10.62 11.82 -23.17
N GLU A 31 11.80 11.27 -22.86
CA GLU A 31 11.94 10.06 -22.04
C GLU A 31 11.26 10.23 -20.67
N GLY A 32 11.48 11.37 -20.00
CA GLY A 32 10.81 11.68 -18.74
C GLY A 32 9.28 11.74 -18.86
N GLY A 33 8.77 12.29 -19.96
CA GLY A 33 7.35 12.32 -20.29
C GLY A 33 6.77 10.92 -20.49
N GLU A 34 7.46 10.06 -21.24
CA GLU A 34 7.08 8.66 -21.45
C GLU A 34 7.07 7.86 -20.15
N LEU A 35 8.09 8.01 -19.31
CA LEU A 35 8.14 7.35 -18.00
C LEU A 35 7.00 7.82 -17.10
N CYS A 36 6.72 9.12 -17.07
CA CYS A 36 5.62 9.68 -16.30
C CYS A 36 4.27 9.09 -16.75
N SER A 37 4.04 9.06 -18.07
CA SER A 37 2.85 8.44 -18.66
C SER A 37 2.73 6.94 -18.33
N SER A 38 3.85 6.21 -18.39
CA SER A 38 3.91 4.78 -18.02
C SER A 38 3.57 4.55 -16.54
N VAL A 39 4.11 5.39 -15.65
CA VAL A 39 3.82 5.34 -14.21
C VAL A 39 2.34 5.66 -13.96
N GLN A 40 1.80 6.70 -14.60
CA GLN A 40 0.39 7.06 -14.47
C GLN A 40 -0.51 5.92 -14.94
N ALA A 41 -0.24 5.32 -16.10
CA ALA A 41 -0.99 4.18 -16.60
C ALA A 41 -0.95 2.98 -15.64
N LYS A 42 0.21 2.69 -15.05
CA LYS A 42 0.34 1.63 -14.03
C LYS A 42 -0.43 1.96 -12.75
N LEU A 43 -0.40 3.20 -12.29
CA LEU A 43 -1.17 3.66 -11.13
C LEU A 43 -2.67 3.52 -11.37
N GLU A 44 -3.16 3.90 -12.55
CA GLU A 44 -4.56 3.70 -12.94
C GLU A 44 -4.93 2.21 -13.00
N GLN A 45 -4.06 1.34 -13.53
CA GLN A 45 -4.28 -0.10 -13.50
C GLN A 45 -4.36 -0.66 -12.06
N ILE A 46 -3.48 -0.20 -11.16
CA ILE A 46 -3.50 -0.61 -9.76
C ILE A 46 -4.79 -0.11 -9.10
N LYS A 47 -5.16 1.15 -9.32
CA LYS A 47 -6.39 1.74 -8.78
C LYS A 47 -7.64 1.01 -9.27
N ASN A 48 -7.70 0.65 -10.56
CA ASN A 48 -8.82 -0.09 -11.14
C ASN A 48 -8.90 -1.52 -10.58
N LYS A 49 -7.75 -2.19 -10.39
CA LYS A 49 -7.69 -3.52 -9.76
C LYS A 49 -8.06 -3.50 -8.28
N ALA A 50 -7.68 -2.45 -7.56
CA ALA A 50 -8.02 -2.24 -6.15
C ALA A 50 -9.43 -1.62 -5.96
N GLY A 51 -10.07 -1.18 -7.05
CA GLY A 51 -11.12 -0.15 -7.03
C GLY A 51 -12.53 -0.60 -6.68
N THR A 52 -12.77 -1.86 -6.33
CA THR A 52 -14.14 -2.33 -6.04
C THR A 52 -14.32 -2.91 -4.64
N MET A 53 -13.24 -3.28 -3.95
CA MET A 53 -13.33 -3.93 -2.65
C MET A 53 -12.23 -3.39 -1.72
N THR A 54 -12.57 -2.41 -0.89
CA THR A 54 -11.70 -2.01 0.22
C THR A 54 -11.68 -3.11 1.27
N ALA A 55 -10.60 -3.17 2.07
CA ALA A 55 -10.52 -4.12 3.18
C ALA A 55 -11.68 -3.93 4.17
N ASP A 56 -12.08 -2.67 4.44
CA ASP A 56 -13.22 -2.37 5.29
C ASP A 56 -14.54 -2.90 4.69
N LEU A 57 -14.80 -2.68 3.40
CA LEU A 57 -16.01 -3.19 2.74
C LEU A 57 -16.05 -4.73 2.76
N ALA A 58 -14.93 -5.40 2.50
CA ALA A 58 -14.84 -6.85 2.56
C ALA A 58 -15.13 -7.39 3.98
N LEU A 59 -14.67 -6.68 5.01
CA LEU A 59 -14.91 -7.01 6.40
C LEU A 59 -16.38 -6.83 6.79
N ASP A 60 -17.02 -5.75 6.34
CA ASP A 60 -18.44 -5.49 6.56
C ASP A 60 -19.31 -6.56 5.88
N LEU A 61 -19.03 -6.88 4.61
CA LEU A 61 -19.72 -7.95 3.89
C LEU A 61 -19.58 -9.30 4.56
N LEU A 62 -18.39 -9.62 5.08
CA LEU A 62 -18.14 -10.87 5.79
C LEU A 62 -18.90 -10.94 7.12
N GLN A 63 -19.04 -9.81 7.83
CA GLN A 63 -19.85 -9.72 9.05
C GLN A 63 -21.33 -9.92 8.76
N THR A 64 -21.86 -9.25 7.74
CA THR A 64 -23.25 -9.44 7.29
C THR A 64 -23.50 -10.90 6.93
N ALA A 65 -22.61 -11.51 6.14
CA ALA A 65 -22.72 -12.92 5.78
C ALA A 65 -22.61 -13.86 6.99
N ALA A 66 -21.91 -13.49 8.06
CA ALA A 66 -21.88 -14.27 9.30
C ALA A 66 -23.22 -14.16 10.05
N ALA A 67 -23.78 -12.95 10.14
CA ALA A 67 -25.08 -12.68 10.76
C ALA A 67 -26.24 -13.36 10.01
N GLU A 68 -26.23 -13.36 8.68
CA GLU A 68 -27.23 -14.08 7.87
C GLU A 68 -27.23 -15.59 8.17
N MET A 69 -26.06 -16.22 8.31
CA MET A 69 -25.99 -17.65 8.68
C MET A 69 -26.43 -17.90 10.12
N GLU A 70 -26.22 -16.93 11.02
CA GLU A 70 -26.71 -16.98 12.39
C GLU A 70 -28.25 -16.97 12.40
N GLU A 71 -28.86 -16.01 11.70
CA GLU A 71 -30.32 -15.91 11.54
C GLU A 71 -30.93 -17.15 10.86
N GLU A 72 -30.31 -17.66 9.78
CA GLU A 72 -30.76 -18.89 9.13
C GLU A 72 -30.71 -20.10 10.08
N SER A 73 -29.66 -20.19 10.91
CA SER A 73 -29.56 -21.25 11.90
C SER A 73 -30.61 -21.13 13.01
N GLU A 74 -31.00 -19.90 13.38
CA GLU A 74 -32.08 -19.64 14.34
C GLU A 74 -33.44 -20.03 13.75
N LYS A 75 -33.72 -19.70 12.48
CA LYS A 75 -34.94 -20.15 11.79
C LYS A 75 -35.07 -21.68 11.74
N ILE A 76 -33.95 -22.39 11.54
CA ILE A 76 -33.93 -23.87 11.58
C ILE A 76 -34.24 -24.37 12.99
N ALA A 77 -33.68 -23.74 14.02
CA ALA A 77 -33.96 -24.10 15.40
C ALA A 77 -35.43 -23.84 15.79
N GLU A 78 -36.00 -22.71 15.38
CA GLU A 78 -37.42 -22.40 15.60
C GLU A 78 -38.34 -23.44 14.98
N LYS A 79 -38.12 -23.81 13.71
CA LYS A 79 -38.89 -24.86 13.03
C LYS A 79 -38.82 -26.22 13.72
N PHE A 80 -37.67 -26.56 14.28
CA PHE A 80 -37.53 -27.78 15.06
C PHE A 80 -38.36 -27.72 16.35
N LEU A 81 -38.37 -26.58 17.05
CA LEU A 81 -39.17 -26.38 18.26
C LEU A 81 -40.69 -26.40 17.99
N THR A 82 -41.13 -25.98 16.81
CA THR A 82 -42.54 -26.10 16.38
C THR A 82 -42.91 -27.49 15.87
N SER A 83 -41.98 -28.46 15.89
CA SER A 83 -42.16 -29.81 15.34
C SER A 83 -42.39 -29.85 13.81
N ASP A 84 -41.95 -28.81 13.09
CA ASP A 84 -42.00 -28.74 11.63
C ASP A 84 -40.79 -29.43 10.95
N LEU A 85 -39.79 -29.85 11.73
CA LEU A 85 -38.59 -30.56 11.26
C LEU A 85 -38.33 -31.82 12.09
N GLU A 86 -37.95 -32.90 11.41
CA GLU A 86 -37.47 -34.12 12.05
C GLU A 86 -36.05 -33.93 12.63
N VAL A 87 -35.70 -34.76 13.61
CA VAL A 87 -34.42 -34.64 14.36
C VAL A 87 -33.21 -34.76 13.43
N ASP A 88 -33.21 -35.74 12.53
CA ASP A 88 -32.08 -35.98 11.63
C ASP A 88 -31.87 -34.82 10.64
N GLU A 89 -32.95 -34.30 10.08
CA GLU A 89 -32.93 -33.13 9.19
C GLU A 89 -32.46 -31.86 9.91
N PHE A 90 -32.95 -31.65 11.14
CA PHE A 90 -32.50 -30.54 11.98
C PHE A 90 -30.99 -30.60 12.22
N LEU A 91 -30.46 -31.75 12.62
CA LEU A 91 -29.03 -31.91 12.92
C LEU A 91 -28.17 -31.62 11.68
N GLU A 92 -28.55 -32.14 10.51
CA GLU A 92 -27.81 -31.90 9.28
C GLU A 92 -27.77 -30.41 8.91
N GLN A 93 -28.92 -29.73 8.90
CA GLN A 93 -29.01 -28.34 8.47
C GLN A 93 -28.40 -27.39 9.51
N PHE A 94 -28.75 -27.55 10.79
CA PHE A 94 -28.31 -26.66 11.86
C PHE A 94 -26.79 -26.71 12.06
N LEU A 95 -26.20 -27.90 12.12
CA LEU A 95 -24.75 -28.05 12.28
C LEU A 95 -23.99 -27.45 11.10
N THR A 96 -24.50 -27.64 9.88
CA THR A 96 -23.90 -27.06 8.67
C THR A 96 -23.90 -25.54 8.72
N LYS A 97 -25.04 -24.91 9.05
CA LYS A 97 -25.15 -23.44 9.16
C LYS A 97 -24.29 -22.88 10.29
N ARG A 98 -24.34 -23.49 11.48
CA ARG A 98 -23.51 -23.07 12.64
C ARG A 98 -22.03 -23.21 12.35
N LYS A 99 -21.58 -24.27 11.68
CA LYS A 99 -20.18 -24.45 11.26
C LYS A 99 -19.72 -23.31 10.35
N ILE A 100 -20.52 -22.94 9.35
CA ILE A 100 -20.20 -21.84 8.44
C ILE A 100 -20.19 -20.50 9.19
N MET A 101 -21.20 -20.24 10.03
CA MET A 101 -21.30 -19.03 10.85
C MET A 101 -20.05 -18.85 11.73
N HIS A 102 -19.66 -19.87 12.50
CA HIS A 102 -18.48 -19.80 13.36
C HIS A 102 -17.19 -19.61 12.56
N MET A 103 -17.06 -20.29 11.42
CA MET A 103 -15.92 -20.11 10.53
C MET A 103 -15.84 -18.68 9.99
N ARG A 104 -16.97 -18.05 9.64
CA ARG A 104 -17.02 -16.65 9.21
C ARG A 104 -16.66 -15.70 10.35
N LYS A 105 -17.18 -15.90 11.58
CA LYS A 105 -16.82 -15.08 12.76
C LYS A 105 -15.32 -15.12 13.05
N VAL A 106 -14.70 -16.31 13.02
CA VAL A 106 -13.24 -16.44 13.17
C VAL A 106 -12.48 -15.71 12.07
N LYS A 107 -12.95 -15.76 10.82
CA LYS A 107 -12.34 -15.01 9.71
C LYS A 107 -12.48 -13.49 9.90
N VAL A 108 -13.62 -13.00 10.39
CA VAL A 108 -13.82 -11.59 10.76
C VAL A 108 -12.80 -11.16 11.81
N ASP A 109 -12.68 -11.92 12.89
CA ASP A 109 -11.75 -11.59 13.98
C ASP A 109 -10.30 -11.58 13.49
N LYS A 110 -9.94 -12.55 12.64
CA LYS A 110 -8.60 -12.60 12.04
C LYS A 110 -8.33 -11.43 11.11
N MET A 111 -9.31 -11.03 10.32
CA MET A 111 -9.20 -9.89 9.43
C MET A 111 -9.06 -8.57 10.21
N LYS A 112 -9.86 -8.38 11.27
CA LYS A 112 -9.73 -7.25 12.21
C LYS A 112 -8.34 -7.18 12.82
N GLU A 113 -7.78 -8.33 13.23
CA GLU A 113 -6.43 -8.40 13.76
C GLU A 113 -5.38 -7.99 12.72
N LEU A 114 -5.48 -8.50 11.49
CA LEU A 114 -4.53 -8.17 10.41
C LEU A 114 -4.58 -6.68 10.02
N MET A 115 -5.76 -6.06 10.06
CA MET A 115 -5.92 -4.63 9.76
C MET A 115 -5.38 -3.74 10.88
N LYS A 116 -5.41 -4.19 12.13
CA LYS A 116 -4.88 -3.46 13.30
C LYS A 116 -3.36 -3.61 13.46
N ARG A 117 -2.79 -4.73 13.02
CA ARG A 117 -1.34 -4.92 13.07
C ARG A 117 -0.71 -3.98 12.02
N PRO A 118 0.12 -2.99 12.42
CA PRO A 118 0.93 -2.30 11.43
C PRO A 118 1.77 -3.37 10.71
N SER A 119 1.94 -3.24 9.39
CA SER A 119 2.77 -4.15 8.61
C SER A 119 4.19 -4.18 9.18
N VAL A 120 4.46 -5.09 10.13
CA VAL A 120 5.82 -5.38 10.62
C VAL A 120 6.61 -6.12 9.53
N HIS A 121 6.00 -6.38 8.38
CA HIS A 121 6.63 -6.99 7.21
C HIS A 121 7.18 -5.97 6.19
N SER A 122 7.25 -4.69 6.57
CA SER A 122 7.80 -3.62 5.71
C SER A 122 9.08 -2.97 6.24
N SER A 123 9.73 -3.54 7.26
CA SER A 123 11.03 -3.07 7.76
C SER A 123 12.10 -4.16 7.82
N ILE A 124 12.14 -5.05 6.84
CA ILE A 124 13.35 -5.83 6.56
C ILE A 124 14.17 -5.03 5.54
N ASN A 125 14.84 -3.98 6.01
CA ASN A 125 16.04 -3.50 5.34
C ASN A 125 17.06 -4.65 5.43
N PRO A 126 17.63 -5.16 4.31
CA PRO A 126 18.52 -6.33 4.32
C PRO A 126 19.89 -6.14 5.02
N GLY A 127 20.06 -5.12 5.85
CA GLY A 127 21.37 -4.64 6.29
C GLY A 127 21.70 -4.75 7.77
N TYR A 128 20.73 -4.94 8.69
CA TYR A 128 21.03 -4.88 10.13
C TYR A 128 20.18 -5.85 10.97
N PRO A 129 20.81 -6.64 11.87
CA PRO A 129 20.07 -7.44 12.82
C PRO A 129 19.45 -6.57 13.92
N ILE A 130 18.13 -6.68 14.13
CA ILE A 130 17.42 -6.06 15.24
C ILE A 130 17.66 -6.90 16.51
N SER A 131 18.27 -6.28 17.52
CA SER A 131 18.57 -6.85 18.85
C SER A 131 17.33 -6.97 19.76
N GLY A 132 16.18 -7.34 19.21
CA GLY A 132 14.88 -7.23 19.91
C GLY A 132 14.38 -8.48 20.64
N ASN A 133 15.05 -9.64 20.51
CA ASN A 133 14.45 -10.93 20.90
C ASN A 133 15.31 -11.83 21.79
N PHE A 134 16.40 -11.35 22.39
CA PHE A 134 17.20 -12.15 23.34
C PHE A 134 17.07 -11.62 24.78
N PRO A 135 16.51 -12.40 25.72
CA PRO A 135 16.55 -12.04 27.14
C PRO A 135 17.97 -12.28 27.67
N GLY A 136 18.62 -11.22 28.17
CA GLY A 136 19.82 -11.35 29.01
C GLY A 136 21.14 -10.77 28.48
N LEU A 137 21.16 -10.00 27.38
CA LEU A 137 22.39 -9.40 26.85
C LEU A 137 22.21 -7.90 26.60
N SER A 138 22.51 -7.10 27.61
CA SER A 138 22.73 -5.66 27.46
C SER A 138 24.19 -5.31 27.79
N PRO A 139 24.98 -4.83 26.84
CA PRO A 139 25.99 -3.83 27.13
C PRO A 139 25.35 -2.46 26.94
N ALA A 140 25.40 -1.63 27.97
CA ALA A 140 25.05 -0.22 27.88
C ALA A 140 25.97 0.46 26.85
N VAL A 141 25.44 0.78 25.67
CA VAL A 141 26.13 1.57 24.65
C VAL A 141 25.71 3.03 24.82
N PRO A 142 26.63 4.01 24.90
CA PRO A 142 26.33 5.37 25.36
C PRO A 142 25.73 6.29 24.27
N TYR A 143 25.04 5.73 23.28
CA TYR A 143 24.41 6.52 22.21
C TYR A 143 22.88 6.47 22.29
N PRO A 144 22.20 7.63 22.16
CA PRO A 144 20.76 7.69 22.28
C PRO A 144 20.08 7.03 21.07
N THR A 145 19.50 5.85 21.28
CA THR A 145 18.55 5.23 20.35
C THR A 145 17.17 5.87 20.55
N GLY A 146 17.05 7.14 20.17
CA GLY A 146 15.77 7.85 20.06
C GLY A 146 15.48 8.18 18.61
N LEU A 147 14.19 8.30 18.25
CA LEU A 147 13.77 8.87 16.97
C LEU A 147 14.27 10.32 16.91
N VAL A 148 15.42 10.53 16.27
CA VAL A 148 15.91 11.88 16.02
C VAL A 148 15.07 12.45 14.87
N SER A 149 14.12 13.33 15.18
CA SER A 149 13.53 14.24 14.19
C SER A 149 14.62 15.19 13.71
N MET A 150 15.45 14.73 12.79
CA MET A 150 16.34 15.60 12.03
C MET A 150 15.50 16.31 10.95
N PRO A 151 15.51 17.65 10.89
CA PRO A 151 14.85 18.35 9.80
C PRO A 151 15.55 17.98 8.49
N MET A 152 14.79 17.40 7.56
CA MET A 152 15.25 17.18 6.18
C MET A 152 15.72 18.51 5.57
N PRO A 153 16.87 18.55 4.90
CA PRO A 153 17.24 19.72 4.11
C PRO A 153 16.19 19.90 3.01
N VAL A 154 15.49 21.02 3.05
CA VAL A 154 14.55 21.45 2.00
C VAL A 154 15.33 21.61 0.69
N PRO A 155 14.90 20.99 -0.42
CA PRO A 155 15.51 21.25 -1.72
C PRO A 155 15.33 22.73 -2.07
N PRO A 156 16.33 23.38 -2.70
CA PRO A 156 16.24 24.79 -3.02
C PRO A 156 15.05 25.05 -3.95
N ILE A 157 14.11 25.82 -3.44
CA ILE A 157 13.01 26.42 -4.19
C ILE A 157 13.64 27.28 -5.28
N LEU A 158 13.47 26.87 -6.53
CA LEU A 158 13.74 27.73 -7.67
C LEU A 158 12.76 28.90 -7.58
N ASN A 159 13.27 30.05 -7.12
CA ASN A 159 12.57 31.32 -7.16
C ASN A 159 12.20 31.63 -8.61
N LEU A 160 10.93 31.45 -8.93
CA LEU A 160 10.31 31.95 -10.15
C LEU A 160 10.15 33.48 -9.99
N PHE A 161 11.21 34.22 -10.33
CA PHE A 161 11.10 35.62 -10.71
C PHE A 161 11.30 35.72 -12.23
N ARG A 162 10.19 35.71 -12.96
CA ARG A 162 9.74 36.75 -13.90
C ARG A 162 8.75 36.20 -14.91
#